data_AF-A0A3C0W4Q8-F1
#
_entry.id   AF-A0A3C0W4Q8-F1
#
_cell.length_a   1.000
_cell.length_b   1.000
_cell.length_c   1.000
_cell.angle_alpha   90.00
_cell.angle_beta   90.00
_cell.angle_gamma   90.00
#
_symmetry.space_group_name_H-M   'P 1'
#
loop_
_entity.id
_entity.type
_entity.pdbx_description
1 polymer ?
#
loop_
_entity_poly.entity_id
_entity_poly.type
_entity_poly.pdbx_seq_one_letter_code
_entity_poly.pdbx_strand_id
1 'polypeptide(L)'
;MSAKSRREYIQRAWGLSGFEEGFSLENFLCSLKFKRAVPDDDRFRMEALREVGGIFMSMSLLAAYGVKGSHDKQARQAILSLGAQVSSHVVAVLRLVQSGLDVQARIIARSCIETADLMVACQVDDKLAAKFVGCETAEEANKFWHSEISKGRLEKSIRGYFELKFPALSETRLQFASWRADEVRVMGWAVHPSHMSGVASLLEMRLDGPDPEEVEVTEAALERDWSVMSSRTLDFLLASLGACLADLNLVAMERFGGLKNMLKLPREKLSSDIRPMFVAGQSHLKTVAVLTSPALLDAPSITETIKRALKAPAGLNNQSLV
;
A
#
# COMPACT_ATOMS: atom_id res chain seq x y z
N MET A 1 22.53 -10.27 36.96
CA MET A 1 23.76 -10.05 36.17
C MET A 1 24.12 -8.58 36.25
N SER A 2 25.34 -8.26 36.69
CA SER A 2 25.88 -6.89 36.64
C SER A 2 26.09 -6.43 35.19
N ALA A 3 26.10 -5.12 34.94
CA ALA A 3 26.36 -4.56 33.61
C ALA A 3 27.65 -5.11 32.98
N LYS A 4 28.68 -5.33 33.81
CA LYS A 4 29.95 -5.96 33.44
C LYS A 4 29.75 -7.40 32.93
N SER A 5 29.02 -8.23 33.67
CA SER A 5 28.74 -9.62 33.27
C SER A 5 27.87 -9.74 32.00
N ARG A 6 27.01 -8.75 31.71
CA ARG A 6 26.19 -8.70 30.50
C ARG A 6 27.02 -8.32 29.27
N ARG A 7 27.99 -7.42 29.43
CA ARG A 7 28.95 -7.01 28.39
C ARG A 7 29.89 -8.17 28.00
N GLU A 8 30.44 -8.86 28.99
CA GLU A 8 31.34 -10.02 28.77
C GLU A 8 30.63 -11.19 28.07
N TYR A 9 29.35 -11.43 28.38
CA TYR A 9 28.56 -12.47 27.72
C TYR A 9 28.34 -12.17 26.22
N ILE A 10 28.00 -10.91 25.88
CA ILE A 10 27.78 -10.49 24.49
C ILE A 10 29.10 -10.52 23.71
N GLN A 11 30.21 -10.07 24.29
CA GLN A 11 31.52 -10.10 23.66
C GLN A 11 31.98 -11.53 23.33
N ARG A 12 31.72 -12.49 24.24
CA ARG A 12 32.02 -13.92 23.98
C ARG A 12 31.09 -14.54 22.95
N ALA A 13 29.79 -14.26 23.02
CA ALA A 13 28.80 -14.84 22.12
C ALA A 13 29.00 -14.40 20.65
N TRP A 14 29.66 -13.26 20.42
CA TRP A 14 29.86 -12.69 19.09
C TRP A 14 31.32 -12.72 18.61
N GLY A 15 32.23 -13.36 19.37
CA GLY A 15 33.64 -13.50 18.97
C GLY A 15 34.43 -12.18 18.94
N LEU A 16 33.97 -11.15 19.66
CA LEU A 16 34.50 -9.78 19.61
C LEU A 16 35.64 -9.53 20.61
N SER A 17 36.58 -10.47 20.75
CA SER A 17 37.77 -10.30 21.59
C SER A 17 38.83 -9.48 20.82
N GLY A 18 38.71 -8.16 20.84
CA GLY A 18 39.72 -7.28 20.22
C GLY A 18 39.35 -5.81 19.99
N PHE A 19 38.10 -5.39 20.25
CA PHE A 19 37.72 -3.98 20.05
C PHE A 19 38.05 -3.13 21.28
N GLU A 20 38.92 -2.13 21.08
CA GLU A 20 39.45 -1.22 22.10
C GLU A 20 38.38 -0.40 22.85
N GLU A 21 38.77 0.07 24.03
CA GLU A 21 38.01 0.94 24.94
C GLU A 21 37.70 2.31 24.29
N GLY A 22 36.65 2.36 23.48
CA GLY A 22 36.13 3.60 22.90
C GLY A 22 34.74 3.47 22.28
N PHE A 23 34.34 2.24 21.91
CA PHE A 23 33.02 1.98 21.35
C PHE A 23 31.99 1.76 22.45
N SER A 24 31.32 2.84 22.85
CA SER A 24 30.07 2.73 23.63
C SER A 24 28.95 2.35 22.67
N LEU A 25 28.28 1.21 22.91
CA LEU A 25 27.06 0.83 22.20
C LEU A 25 26.02 1.96 22.23
N GLU A 26 26.00 2.75 23.31
CA GLU A 26 25.15 3.92 23.47
C GLU A 26 25.55 5.06 22.52
N ASN A 27 26.85 5.28 22.28
CA ASN A 27 27.35 6.24 21.28
C ASN A 27 27.06 5.77 19.85
N PHE A 28 27.20 4.46 19.57
CA PHE A 28 26.82 3.88 18.29
C PHE A 28 25.31 4.01 18.04
N LEU A 29 24.47 3.69 19.03
CA LEU A 29 23.02 3.84 18.91
C LEU A 29 22.58 5.31 18.84
N CYS A 30 23.29 6.23 19.50
CA CYS A 30 23.04 7.68 19.41
C CYS A 30 23.60 8.32 18.12
N SER A 31 24.63 7.73 17.49
CA SER A 31 25.10 8.14 16.17
C SER A 31 24.18 7.66 15.03
N LEU A 32 23.34 6.64 15.27
CA LEU A 32 22.24 6.24 14.38
C LEU A 32 21.05 7.22 14.42
N LYS A 33 21.31 8.53 14.54
CA LYS A 33 20.31 9.57 14.20
C LYS A 33 20.20 9.65 12.69
N PHE A 34 19.54 8.66 12.10
CA PHE A 34 19.19 8.62 10.69
C PHE A 34 18.17 9.71 10.37
N LYS A 35 18.62 10.94 10.14
CA LYS A 35 17.87 11.88 9.30
C LYS A 35 18.18 11.53 7.85
N ARG A 36 17.52 10.48 7.36
CA ARG A 36 17.69 10.00 6.00
C ARG A 36 17.28 11.09 5.01
N ALA A 37 18.20 11.48 4.14
CA ALA A 37 17.87 12.29 2.98
C ALA A 37 17.03 11.44 2.01
N VAL A 38 15.75 11.73 1.90
CA VAL A 38 14.86 11.09 0.93
C VAL A 38 15.09 11.77 -0.44
N PRO A 39 15.47 11.04 -1.49
CA PRO A 39 15.57 11.60 -2.85
C PRO A 39 14.28 12.30 -3.25
N ASP A 40 14.34 13.36 -4.06
CA ASP A 40 13.15 14.17 -4.38
C ASP A 40 12.03 13.35 -5.05
N ASP A 41 12.40 12.38 -5.91
CA ASP A 41 11.44 11.45 -6.51
C ASP A 41 10.77 10.55 -5.48
N ASP A 42 11.50 10.12 -4.45
CA ASP A 42 10.96 9.29 -3.38
C ASP A 42 10.14 10.08 -2.37
N ARG A 43 10.48 11.35 -2.14
CA ARG A 43 9.66 12.29 -1.37
C ARG A 43 8.30 12.45 -2.05
N PHE A 44 8.30 12.60 -3.37
CA PHE A 44 7.08 12.62 -4.15
C PHE A 44 6.29 11.32 -4.00
N ARG A 45 6.92 10.13 -4.12
CA ARG A 45 6.22 8.84 -3.93
C ARG A 45 5.59 8.71 -2.55
N MET A 46 6.32 9.12 -1.51
CA MET A 46 5.86 9.10 -0.13
C MET A 46 4.65 10.03 0.08
N GLU A 47 4.68 11.22 -0.52
CA GLU A 47 3.56 12.16 -0.49
C GLU A 47 2.36 11.63 -1.28
N ALA A 48 2.57 11.12 -2.49
CA ALA A 48 1.52 10.51 -3.30
C ALA A 48 0.86 9.33 -2.59
N LEU A 49 1.66 8.45 -1.97
CA LEU A 49 1.14 7.32 -1.22
C LEU A 49 0.41 7.76 0.05
N ARG A 50 0.86 8.83 0.72
CA ARG A 50 0.14 9.45 1.84
C ARG A 50 -1.22 9.98 1.41
N GLU A 51 -1.29 10.68 0.28
CA GLU A 51 -2.55 11.13 -0.30
C GLU A 51 -3.48 9.95 -0.58
N VAL A 52 -2.98 8.89 -1.23
CA VAL A 52 -3.74 7.66 -1.47
C VAL A 52 -4.26 7.04 -0.16
N GLY A 53 -3.42 6.94 0.88
CA GLY A 53 -3.85 6.50 2.20
C GLY A 53 -4.93 7.41 2.82
N GLY A 54 -4.86 8.72 2.56
CA GLY A 54 -5.87 9.70 2.93
C GLY A 54 -7.20 9.50 2.19
N ILE A 55 -7.16 9.09 0.93
CA ILE A 55 -8.35 8.74 0.13
C ILE A 55 -9.08 7.55 0.78
N PHE A 56 -8.37 6.46 1.10
CA PHE A 56 -8.98 5.29 1.76
C PHE A 56 -9.59 5.62 3.12
N MET A 57 -8.88 6.42 3.94
CA MET A 57 -9.42 6.91 5.21
C MET A 57 -10.71 7.71 5.00
N SER A 58 -10.69 8.60 4.00
CA SER A 58 -11.86 9.41 3.65
C SER A 58 -13.04 8.54 3.22
N MET A 59 -12.82 7.54 2.35
CA MET A 59 -13.87 6.59 1.94
C MET A 59 -14.45 5.85 3.14
N SER A 60 -13.60 5.47 4.10
CA SER A 60 -14.02 4.79 5.32
C SER A 60 -14.92 5.67 6.18
N LEU A 61 -14.53 6.93 6.39
CA LEU A 61 -15.36 7.90 7.11
C LEU A 61 -16.68 8.13 6.38
N LEU A 62 -16.64 8.29 5.06
CA LEU A 62 -17.85 8.47 4.26
C LEU A 62 -18.78 7.24 4.38
N ALA A 63 -18.23 6.04 4.41
CA ALA A 63 -18.97 4.80 4.64
C ALA A 63 -19.56 4.71 6.05
N ALA A 64 -18.88 5.23 7.08
CA ALA A 64 -19.41 5.29 8.45
C ALA A 64 -20.63 6.20 8.56
N TYR A 65 -20.61 7.35 7.88
CA TYR A 65 -21.64 8.38 8.03
C TYR A 65 -22.75 8.33 6.97
N GLY A 66 -22.57 7.58 5.88
CA GLY A 66 -23.46 7.53 4.70
C GLY A 66 -24.95 7.31 5.00
N VAL A 67 -25.83 7.90 4.18
CA VAL A 67 -27.30 7.83 4.35
C VAL A 67 -27.78 6.37 4.43
N LYS A 68 -28.68 6.08 5.39
CA LYS A 68 -29.53 4.88 5.37
C LYS A 68 -30.45 4.97 4.15
N GLY A 69 -30.12 4.29 3.04
CA GLY A 69 -31.00 4.37 1.87
C GLY A 69 -30.66 3.57 0.62
N SER A 70 -29.44 3.12 0.36
CA SER A 70 -29.17 2.36 -0.87
C SER A 70 -28.37 1.11 -0.60
N HIS A 71 -28.78 0.05 -1.31
CA HIS A 71 -28.47 -1.35 -1.15
C HIS A 71 -27.02 -1.71 -0.78
N ASP A 72 -26.94 -2.71 0.12
CA ASP A 72 -25.79 -3.40 0.69
C ASP A 72 -25.08 -2.76 1.90
N LYS A 73 -25.71 -2.91 3.07
CA LYS A 73 -25.16 -2.53 4.38
C LYS A 73 -23.79 -3.18 4.62
N GLN A 74 -23.62 -4.41 4.14
CA GLN A 74 -22.43 -5.22 4.36
C GLN A 74 -21.26 -4.72 3.51
N ALA A 75 -21.47 -4.44 2.22
CA ALA A 75 -20.44 -3.84 1.36
C ALA A 75 -19.93 -2.50 1.93
N ARG A 76 -20.82 -1.67 2.48
CA ARG A 76 -20.43 -0.41 3.14
C ARG A 76 -19.63 -0.63 4.43
N GLN A 77 -20.02 -1.61 5.25
CA GLN A 77 -19.28 -1.98 6.46
C GLN A 77 -17.89 -2.55 6.12
N ALA A 78 -17.77 -3.25 5.00
CA ALA A 78 -16.48 -3.68 4.46
C ALA A 78 -15.59 -2.50 4.07
N ILE A 79 -16.11 -1.49 3.35
CA ILE A 79 -15.35 -0.26 3.03
C ILE A 79 -14.86 0.44 4.29
N LEU A 80 -15.74 0.60 5.28
CA LEU A 80 -15.38 1.23 6.55
C LEU A 80 -14.19 0.54 7.22
N SER A 81 -14.27 -0.78 7.37
CA SER A 81 -13.28 -1.54 8.14
C SER A 81 -11.97 -1.70 7.35
N LEU A 82 -12.07 -2.08 6.08
CA LEU A 82 -10.91 -2.38 5.24
C LEU A 82 -10.21 -1.10 4.77
N GLY A 83 -10.94 -0.02 4.45
CA GLY A 83 -10.32 1.24 4.06
C GLY A 83 -9.53 1.88 5.20
N ALA A 84 -10.02 1.78 6.45
CA ALA A 84 -9.29 2.24 7.62
C ALA A 84 -8.01 1.41 7.84
N GLN A 85 -8.10 0.10 7.61
CA GLN A 85 -6.95 -0.80 7.69
C GLN A 85 -5.91 -0.54 6.58
N VAL A 86 -6.34 -0.34 5.33
CA VAL A 86 -5.45 0.05 4.21
C VAL A 86 -4.72 1.35 4.54
N SER A 87 -5.44 2.38 5.02
CA SER A 87 -4.82 3.64 5.42
C SER A 87 -3.78 3.45 6.54
N SER A 88 -4.09 2.59 7.52
CA SER A 88 -3.16 2.26 8.61
C SER A 88 -1.92 1.52 8.11
N HIS A 89 -2.07 0.56 7.18
CA HIS A 89 -0.96 -0.13 6.54
C HIS A 89 -0.09 0.82 5.72
N VAL A 90 -0.69 1.76 4.97
CA VAL A 90 0.05 2.81 4.25
C VAL A 90 0.91 3.62 5.20
N VAL A 91 0.35 4.13 6.30
CA VAL A 91 1.11 4.89 7.30
C VAL A 91 2.26 4.05 7.89
N ALA A 92 2.01 2.78 8.17
CA ALA A 92 3.05 1.87 8.67
C ALA A 92 4.18 1.68 7.66
N VAL A 93 3.87 1.44 6.38
CA VAL A 93 4.88 1.31 5.32
C VAL A 93 5.71 2.58 5.19
N LEU A 94 5.06 3.76 5.15
CA LEU A 94 5.76 5.04 5.06
C LEU A 94 6.76 5.19 6.23
N ARG A 95 6.36 4.86 7.46
CA ARG A 95 7.26 4.95 8.63
C ARG A 95 8.39 3.92 8.59
N LEU A 96 8.10 2.69 8.18
CA LEU A 96 9.09 1.63 8.06
C LEU A 96 10.15 1.97 7.01
N VAL A 97 9.71 2.44 5.83
CA VAL A 97 10.59 2.93 4.76
C VAL A 97 11.46 4.10 5.24
N GLN A 98 10.87 5.12 5.88
CA GLN A 98 11.62 6.24 6.45
C GLN A 98 12.66 5.81 7.50
N SER A 99 12.42 4.69 8.17
CA SER A 99 13.32 4.12 9.17
C SER A 99 14.32 3.12 8.59
N GLY A 100 14.29 2.86 7.28
CA GLY A 100 15.14 1.87 6.62
C GLY A 100 14.78 0.41 6.89
N LEU A 101 13.55 0.14 7.32
CA LEU A 101 13.05 -1.19 7.65
C LEU A 101 12.33 -1.80 6.44
N ASP A 102 13.04 -1.97 5.33
CA ASP A 102 12.45 -2.33 4.03
C ASP A 102 11.82 -3.71 4.00
N VAL A 103 12.41 -4.70 4.67
CA VAL A 103 11.84 -6.04 4.75
C VAL A 103 10.48 -6.00 5.43
N GLN A 104 10.38 -5.28 6.54
CA GLN A 104 9.16 -5.08 7.31
C GLN A 104 8.15 -4.26 6.49
N ALA A 105 8.60 -3.20 5.81
CA ALA A 105 7.76 -2.41 4.92
C ALA A 105 7.10 -3.29 3.85
N ARG A 106 7.84 -4.21 3.21
CA ARG A 106 7.29 -5.13 2.21
C ARG A 106 6.29 -6.13 2.78
N ILE A 107 6.53 -6.65 3.99
CA ILE A 107 5.57 -7.54 4.67
C ILE A 107 4.24 -6.81 4.84
N ILE A 108 4.28 -5.57 5.35
CA ILE A 108 3.06 -4.76 5.50
C ILE A 108 2.47 -4.38 4.14
N ALA A 109 3.29 -4.08 3.13
CA ALA A 109 2.82 -3.75 1.79
C ALA A 109 1.99 -4.89 1.17
N ARG A 110 2.43 -6.15 1.34
CA ARG A 110 1.65 -7.31 0.88
C ARG A 110 0.30 -7.42 1.57
N SER A 111 0.28 -7.25 2.89
CA SER A 111 -0.97 -7.24 3.66
C SER A 111 -1.88 -6.07 3.23
N CYS A 112 -1.32 -4.88 3.00
CA CYS A 112 -2.02 -3.71 2.49
C CYS A 112 -2.78 -4.01 1.20
N ILE A 113 -2.13 -4.67 0.25
CA ILE A 113 -2.75 -4.97 -1.04
C ILE A 113 -3.80 -6.07 -0.92
N GLU A 114 -3.58 -7.11 -0.11
CA GLU A 114 -4.59 -8.15 0.12
C GLU A 114 -5.85 -7.58 0.81
N THR A 115 -5.67 -6.65 1.76
CA THR A 115 -6.78 -5.89 2.37
C THR A 115 -7.52 -5.04 1.33
N ALA A 116 -6.79 -4.38 0.43
CA ALA A 116 -7.37 -3.54 -0.63
C ALA A 116 -8.16 -4.38 -1.66
N ASP A 117 -7.62 -5.53 -2.07
CA ASP A 117 -8.32 -6.48 -2.94
C ASP A 117 -9.59 -7.02 -2.29
N LEU A 118 -9.51 -7.40 -1.01
CA LEU A 118 -10.69 -7.88 -0.27
C LEU A 118 -11.79 -6.81 -0.26
N MET A 119 -11.40 -5.54 -0.12
CA MET A 119 -12.35 -4.45 -0.17
C MET A 119 -13.05 -4.35 -1.52
N VAL A 120 -12.32 -4.46 -2.64
CA VAL A 120 -12.90 -4.53 -3.99
C VAL A 120 -13.81 -5.74 -4.13
N ALA A 121 -13.37 -6.91 -3.70
CA ALA A 121 -14.14 -8.14 -3.78
C ALA A 121 -15.45 -8.06 -3.00
N CYS A 122 -15.46 -7.43 -1.81
CA CYS A 122 -16.69 -7.15 -1.07
C CYS A 122 -17.61 -6.15 -1.77
N GLN A 123 -17.12 -5.30 -2.68
CA GLN A 123 -17.97 -4.47 -3.54
C GLN A 123 -18.49 -5.22 -4.76
N VAL A 124 -17.88 -6.34 -5.13
CA VAL A 124 -18.27 -7.17 -6.27
C VAL A 124 -19.26 -8.26 -5.86
N ASP A 125 -19.08 -8.84 -4.66
CA ASP A 125 -19.86 -9.98 -4.16
C ASP A 125 -20.44 -9.70 -2.77
N ASP A 126 -21.75 -9.46 -2.73
CA ASP A 126 -22.52 -9.19 -1.52
C ASP A 126 -22.49 -10.37 -0.53
N LYS A 127 -22.36 -11.61 -1.02
CA LYS A 127 -22.26 -12.79 -0.15
C LYS A 127 -20.89 -12.82 0.53
N LEU A 128 -19.83 -12.47 -0.20
CA LEU A 128 -18.50 -12.34 0.37
C LEU A 128 -18.47 -11.22 1.42
N ALA A 129 -19.07 -10.07 1.13
CA ALA A 129 -19.20 -8.97 2.08
C ALA A 129 -19.96 -9.39 3.34
N ALA A 130 -21.07 -10.13 3.19
CA ALA A 130 -21.84 -10.63 4.33
C ALA A 130 -21.04 -11.63 5.19
N LYS A 131 -20.28 -12.54 4.56
CA LYS A 131 -19.37 -13.45 5.29
C LYS A 131 -18.30 -12.69 6.07
N PHE A 132 -17.67 -11.70 5.42
CA PHE A 132 -16.63 -10.88 6.06
C PHE A 132 -17.18 -10.14 7.29
N VAL A 133 -18.28 -9.40 7.11
CA VAL A 133 -18.91 -8.62 8.19
C VAL A 133 -19.47 -9.51 9.31
N GLY A 134 -19.87 -10.74 8.98
CA GLY A 134 -20.39 -11.70 9.95
C GLY A 134 -19.32 -12.43 10.77
N CYS A 135 -18.03 -12.20 10.54
CA CYS A 135 -16.97 -12.77 11.37
C CYS A 135 -16.85 -11.97 12.68
N GLU A 136 -17.22 -12.56 13.81
CA GLU A 136 -17.17 -11.91 15.13
C GLU A 136 -16.03 -12.46 16.01
N THR A 137 -15.51 -13.64 15.67
CA THR A 137 -14.43 -14.33 16.41
C THR A 137 -13.16 -14.52 15.59
N ALA A 138 -12.04 -14.77 16.26
CA ALA A 138 -10.75 -15.04 15.61
C ALA A 138 -10.80 -16.34 14.78
N GLU A 139 -11.50 -17.35 15.27
CA GLU A 139 -11.69 -18.64 14.59
C GLU A 139 -12.49 -18.49 13.30
N GLU A 140 -13.58 -17.71 13.32
CA GLU A 140 -14.37 -17.39 12.14
C GLU A 140 -13.56 -16.59 11.12
N ALA A 141 -12.82 -15.58 11.58
CA ALA A 141 -11.96 -14.78 10.72
C ALA A 141 -10.87 -15.64 10.04
N ASN A 142 -10.21 -16.54 10.77
CA ASN A 142 -9.22 -17.46 10.21
C ASN A 142 -9.86 -18.42 9.20
N LYS A 143 -11.03 -18.98 9.52
CA LYS A 143 -11.76 -19.87 8.61
C LYS A 143 -12.14 -19.14 7.31
N PHE A 144 -12.66 -17.92 7.43
CA PHE A 144 -12.99 -17.04 6.31
C PHE A 144 -11.75 -16.75 5.45
N TRP A 145 -10.62 -16.42 6.07
CA TRP A 145 -9.38 -16.13 5.35
C TRP A 145 -8.91 -17.34 4.52
N HIS A 146 -8.92 -18.52 5.12
CA HIS A 146 -8.55 -19.74 4.43
C HIS A 146 -9.53 -20.13 3.32
N SER A 147 -10.85 -19.96 3.52
CA SER A 147 -11.86 -20.42 2.56
C SER A 147 -12.09 -19.45 1.40
N GLU A 148 -12.08 -18.14 1.66
CA GLU A 148 -12.48 -17.11 0.69
C GLU A 148 -11.31 -16.33 0.11
N ILE A 149 -10.23 -16.12 0.88
CA ILE A 149 -9.15 -15.20 0.49
C ILE A 149 -7.94 -15.93 -0.09
N SER A 150 -7.50 -16.98 0.60
CA SER A 150 -6.24 -17.66 0.30
C SER A 150 -6.17 -18.23 -1.13
N LYS A 151 -4.94 -18.44 -1.62
CA LYS A 151 -4.64 -19.10 -2.91
C LYS A 151 -5.19 -18.34 -4.14
N GLY A 152 -5.14 -17.00 -4.11
CA GLY A 152 -5.50 -16.16 -5.27
C GLY A 152 -7.00 -16.14 -5.59
N ARG A 153 -7.85 -16.53 -4.63
CA ARG A 153 -9.31 -16.56 -4.82
C ARG A 153 -9.90 -15.17 -5.05
N LEU A 154 -9.41 -14.15 -4.33
CA LEU A 154 -9.82 -12.76 -4.51
C LEU A 154 -9.53 -12.29 -5.94
N GLU A 155 -8.28 -12.46 -6.40
CA GLU A 155 -7.86 -12.06 -7.74
C GLU A 155 -8.73 -12.72 -8.82
N LYS A 156 -9.01 -14.02 -8.69
CA LYS A 156 -9.87 -14.75 -9.63
C LYS A 156 -11.30 -14.21 -9.65
N SER A 157 -11.87 -13.91 -8.48
CA SER A 157 -13.22 -13.37 -8.35
C SER A 157 -13.33 -11.97 -8.97
N ILE A 158 -12.39 -11.08 -8.61
CA ILE A 158 -12.32 -9.72 -9.14
C ILE A 158 -12.14 -9.76 -10.67
N ARG A 159 -11.17 -10.54 -11.17
CA ARG A 159 -10.93 -10.69 -12.61
C ARG A 159 -12.19 -11.12 -13.36
N GLY A 160 -12.87 -12.17 -12.90
CA GLY A 160 -14.08 -12.67 -13.56
C GLY A 160 -15.20 -11.64 -13.62
N TYR A 161 -15.36 -10.81 -12.58
CA TYR A 161 -16.31 -9.70 -12.62
C TYR A 161 -15.93 -8.65 -13.67
N PHE A 162 -14.67 -8.23 -13.69
CA PHE A 162 -14.21 -7.18 -14.61
C PHE A 162 -14.19 -7.63 -16.08
N GLU A 163 -13.82 -8.88 -16.35
CA GLU A 163 -13.89 -9.46 -17.71
C GLU A 163 -15.34 -9.45 -18.25
N LEU A 164 -16.31 -9.73 -17.39
CA LEU A 164 -17.72 -9.73 -17.75
C LEU A 164 -18.30 -8.31 -17.90
N LYS A 165 -17.96 -7.40 -16.98
CA LYS A 165 -18.58 -6.07 -16.91
C LYS A 165 -17.86 -5.00 -17.72
N PHE A 166 -16.56 -5.16 -17.93
CA PHE A 166 -15.71 -4.17 -18.60
C PHE A 166 -14.76 -4.85 -19.60
N PRO A 167 -15.30 -5.54 -20.64
CA PRO A 167 -14.49 -6.33 -21.57
C PRO A 167 -13.42 -5.52 -22.30
N ALA A 168 -13.64 -4.21 -22.49
CA ALA A 168 -12.68 -3.30 -23.10
C ALA A 168 -11.39 -3.10 -22.27
N LEU A 169 -11.43 -3.42 -20.97
CA LEU A 169 -10.28 -3.27 -20.05
C LEU A 169 -9.54 -4.59 -19.83
N SER A 170 -10.04 -5.72 -20.33
CA SER A 170 -9.52 -7.05 -20.00
C SER A 170 -8.03 -7.22 -20.29
N GLU A 171 -7.56 -6.75 -21.45
CA GLU A 171 -6.15 -6.87 -21.84
C GLU A 171 -5.24 -6.05 -20.90
N THR A 172 -5.57 -4.78 -20.67
CA THR A 172 -4.77 -3.92 -19.78
C THR A 172 -4.76 -4.46 -18.35
N ARG A 173 -5.88 -4.99 -17.87
CA ARG A 173 -5.94 -5.64 -16.55
C ARG A 173 -5.11 -6.91 -16.48
N LEU A 174 -5.04 -7.70 -17.57
CA LEU A 174 -4.21 -8.90 -17.63
C LEU A 174 -2.72 -8.54 -17.55
N GLN A 175 -2.30 -7.50 -18.28
CA GLN A 175 -0.94 -6.97 -18.22
C GLN A 175 -0.59 -6.49 -16.81
N PHE A 176 -1.49 -5.72 -16.18
CA PHE A 176 -1.30 -5.27 -14.80
C PHE A 176 -1.21 -6.44 -13.81
N ALA A 177 -2.09 -7.44 -13.95
CA ALA A 177 -2.08 -8.64 -13.10
C ALA A 177 -0.76 -9.42 -13.24
N SER A 178 -0.24 -9.54 -14.46
CA SER A 178 1.06 -10.18 -14.73
C SER A 178 2.21 -9.43 -14.04
N TRP A 179 2.30 -8.11 -14.26
CA TRP A 179 3.31 -7.28 -13.60
C TRP A 179 3.23 -7.37 -12.07
N ARG A 180 2.01 -7.30 -11.53
CA ARG A 180 1.76 -7.37 -10.09
C ARG A 180 2.18 -8.73 -9.52
N ALA A 181 1.92 -9.83 -10.23
CA ALA A 181 2.36 -11.16 -9.81
C ALA A 181 3.89 -11.27 -9.76
N ASP A 182 4.59 -10.67 -10.74
CA ASP A 182 6.04 -10.61 -10.75
C ASP A 182 6.61 -9.78 -9.59
N GLU A 183 6.02 -8.63 -9.29
CA GLU A 183 6.41 -7.82 -8.13
C GLU A 183 6.17 -8.55 -6.81
N VAL A 184 5.02 -9.21 -6.64
CA VAL A 184 4.72 -10.03 -5.45
C VAL A 184 5.73 -11.16 -5.29
N ARG A 185 6.15 -11.79 -6.40
CA ARG A 185 7.19 -12.83 -6.39
C ARG A 185 8.54 -12.27 -5.94
N VAL A 186 8.96 -11.13 -6.47
CA VAL A 186 10.23 -10.48 -6.09
C VAL A 186 10.22 -10.03 -4.64
N MET A 187 9.15 -9.39 -4.18
CA MET A 187 9.02 -9.02 -2.77
C MET A 187 8.95 -10.24 -1.86
N GLY A 188 8.27 -11.31 -2.29
CA GLY A 188 8.17 -12.58 -1.57
C GLY A 188 9.53 -13.23 -1.35
N TRP A 189 10.39 -13.20 -2.38
CA TRP A 189 11.78 -13.63 -2.25
C TRP A 189 12.59 -12.76 -1.30
N ALA A 190 12.44 -11.43 -1.38
CA ALA A 190 13.17 -10.48 -0.54
C ALA A 190 12.82 -10.56 0.96
N VAL A 191 11.62 -11.03 1.31
CA VAL A 191 11.20 -11.18 2.73
C VAL A 191 11.45 -12.58 3.30
N HIS A 192 11.80 -13.56 2.48
CA HIS A 192 12.00 -14.93 2.93
C HIS A 192 13.27 -15.01 3.79
N PRO A 193 13.25 -15.50 5.04
CA PRO A 193 14.40 -15.49 5.95
C PRO A 193 15.50 -16.51 5.57
N SER A 194 16.05 -16.41 4.37
CA SER A 194 17.26 -17.14 3.94
C SER A 194 18.49 -16.25 4.14
N HIS A 195 19.67 -16.84 4.34
CA HIS A 195 20.93 -16.09 4.37
C HIS A 195 21.07 -15.14 3.17
N MET A 196 20.64 -15.57 1.99
CA MET A 196 20.65 -14.76 0.77
C MET A 196 19.69 -13.57 0.80
N SER A 197 18.56 -13.64 1.50
CA SER A 197 17.66 -12.49 1.66
C SER A 197 18.24 -11.41 2.57
N GLY A 198 18.92 -11.82 3.65
CA GLY A 198 19.57 -10.91 4.57
C GLY A 198 20.73 -10.21 3.88
N VAL A 199 21.51 -10.98 3.12
CA VAL A 199 22.58 -10.45 2.26
C VAL A 199 22.01 -9.57 1.13
N ALA A 200 20.94 -9.94 0.44
CA ALA A 200 20.32 -9.11 -0.59
C ALA A 200 19.69 -7.81 -0.05
N SER A 201 19.22 -7.84 1.20
CA SER A 201 18.74 -6.65 1.91
C SER A 201 19.90 -5.72 2.32
N LEU A 202 21.12 -6.24 2.42
CA LEU A 202 22.34 -5.49 2.75
C LEU A 202 23.15 -5.06 1.52
N LEU A 203 23.14 -5.86 0.43
CA LEU A 203 24.04 -5.72 -0.71
C LEU A 203 23.48 -4.93 -1.90
N GLU A 204 22.20 -4.53 -1.89
CA GLU A 204 21.60 -3.66 -2.93
C GLU A 204 22.15 -3.87 -4.35
N MET A 205 22.10 -5.10 -4.88
CA MET A 205 22.55 -5.34 -6.25
C MET A 205 21.61 -4.64 -7.22
N ARG A 206 22.08 -3.53 -7.82
CA ARG A 206 21.65 -3.15 -9.17
C ARG A 206 22.08 -4.29 -10.09
N LEU A 207 21.16 -5.17 -10.46
CA LEU A 207 21.42 -6.17 -11.50
C LEU A 207 21.54 -5.57 -12.90
N ASP A 208 21.29 -4.26 -13.05
CA ASP A 208 21.26 -3.55 -14.34
C ASP A 208 22.30 -2.40 -14.45
N GLY A 209 23.38 -2.44 -13.65
CA GLY A 209 24.48 -1.45 -13.69
C GLY A 209 25.71 -1.94 -14.47
N PRO A 210 26.60 -1.03 -14.93
CA PRO A 210 27.83 -1.39 -15.63
C PRO A 210 28.72 -2.31 -14.78
N ASP A 211 29.62 -3.02 -15.45
CA ASP A 211 30.40 -4.16 -14.94
C ASP A 211 30.84 -4.08 -13.47
N PRO A 212 30.80 -5.21 -12.73
CA PRO A 212 31.05 -5.28 -11.28
C PRO A 212 32.46 -4.88 -10.81
N GLU A 213 33.35 -4.45 -11.71
CA GLU A 213 34.71 -4.02 -11.37
C GLU A 213 34.82 -2.57 -10.87
N GLU A 214 33.77 -1.75 -10.98
CA GLU A 214 33.85 -0.30 -10.68
C GLU A 214 32.96 0.22 -9.54
N VAL A 215 32.41 -0.66 -8.70
CA VAL A 215 31.63 -0.21 -7.54
C VAL A 215 32.53 -0.19 -6.30
N GLU A 216 32.79 0.98 -5.73
CA GLU A 216 33.17 1.12 -4.32
C GLU A 216 31.99 0.60 -3.46
N VAL A 217 31.90 -0.72 -3.29
CA VAL A 217 30.68 -1.42 -2.81
C VAL A 217 30.34 -1.19 -1.34
N THR A 218 31.21 -0.64 -0.49
CA THR A 218 31.00 -0.75 0.97
C THR A 218 30.61 0.53 1.70
N GLU A 219 31.16 1.69 1.35
CA GLU A 219 30.81 2.94 2.08
C GLU A 219 29.59 3.64 1.49
N ALA A 220 29.47 3.72 0.16
CA ALA A 220 28.34 4.39 -0.50
C ALA A 220 26.99 3.67 -0.32
N ALA A 221 26.96 2.36 -0.07
CA ALA A 221 25.74 1.60 0.20
C ALA A 221 25.25 1.77 1.65
N LEU A 222 26.16 1.97 2.60
CA LEU A 222 25.84 2.28 4.00
C LEU A 222 25.49 3.75 4.21
N GLU A 223 26.09 4.65 3.43
CA GLU A 223 25.77 6.08 3.40
C GLU A 223 24.52 6.41 2.56
N ARG A 224 24.04 5.49 1.73
CA ARG A 224 22.74 5.63 1.08
C ARG A 224 21.63 5.51 2.11
N ASP A 225 21.15 6.67 2.50
CA ASP A 225 20.01 6.89 3.37
C ASP A 225 18.68 6.26 2.84
N TRP A 226 18.63 5.84 1.58
CA TRP A 226 17.42 5.33 0.94
C TRP A 226 17.74 4.15 0.01
N SER A 227 17.04 3.03 0.20
CA SER A 227 17.30 1.83 -0.61
C SER A 227 16.52 1.84 -1.92
N VAL A 228 17.10 1.26 -2.97
CA VAL A 228 16.38 0.99 -4.25
C VAL A 228 15.09 0.19 -3.99
N MET A 229 15.11 -0.62 -2.93
CA MET A 229 14.01 -1.46 -2.51
C MET A 229 12.89 -0.69 -1.82
N SER A 230 13.19 0.39 -1.10
CA SER A 230 12.21 1.36 -0.61
C SER A 230 11.42 1.92 -1.80
N SER A 231 12.12 2.45 -2.82
CA SER A 231 11.48 3.01 -4.01
C SER A 231 10.58 2.00 -4.72
N ARG A 232 11.07 0.77 -4.92
CA ARG A 232 10.28 -0.31 -5.53
C ARG A 232 9.05 -0.68 -4.71
N THR A 233 9.16 -0.70 -3.38
CA THR A 233 8.02 -0.96 -2.47
C THR A 233 6.96 0.14 -2.58
N LEU A 234 7.40 1.40 -2.65
CA LEU A 234 6.49 2.54 -2.83
C LEU A 234 5.82 2.54 -4.20
N ASP A 235 6.57 2.29 -5.27
CA ASP A 235 6.02 2.18 -6.64
C ASP A 235 5.00 1.04 -6.73
N PHE A 236 5.33 -0.12 -6.16
CA PHE A 236 4.40 -1.26 -6.12
C PHE A 236 3.09 -0.92 -5.41
N LEU A 237 3.17 -0.30 -4.23
CA LEU A 237 1.99 0.10 -3.47
C LEU A 237 1.18 1.17 -4.20
N LEU A 238 1.85 2.19 -4.74
CA LEU A 238 1.19 3.29 -5.41
C LEU A 238 0.39 2.78 -6.62
N ALA A 239 0.99 1.93 -7.45
CA ALA A 239 0.32 1.35 -8.60
C ALA A 239 -0.83 0.41 -8.19
N SER A 240 -0.59 -0.47 -7.20
CA SER A 240 -1.60 -1.43 -6.74
C SER A 240 -2.79 -0.77 -6.05
N LEU A 241 -2.55 0.24 -5.21
CA LEU A 241 -3.61 1.00 -4.57
C LEU A 241 -4.33 1.94 -5.55
N GLY A 242 -3.61 2.51 -6.52
CA GLY A 242 -4.21 3.26 -7.63
C GLY A 242 -5.18 2.41 -8.45
N ALA A 243 -4.75 1.21 -8.84
CA ALA A 243 -5.61 0.24 -9.53
C ALA A 243 -6.82 -0.16 -8.67
N CYS A 244 -6.62 -0.41 -7.36
CA CYS A 244 -7.71 -0.68 -6.44
C CYS A 244 -8.73 0.46 -6.37
N LEU A 245 -8.28 1.72 -6.31
CA LEU A 245 -9.17 2.88 -6.33
C LEU A 245 -9.94 2.98 -7.66
N ALA A 246 -9.29 2.67 -8.78
CA ALA A 246 -9.94 2.62 -10.08
C ALA A 246 -11.04 1.53 -10.11
N ASP A 247 -10.74 0.35 -9.58
CA ASP A 247 -11.68 -0.77 -9.48
C ASP A 247 -12.90 -0.42 -8.62
N LEU A 248 -12.67 0.18 -7.45
CA LEU A 248 -13.75 0.62 -6.56
C LEU A 248 -14.63 1.66 -7.26
N ASN A 249 -14.05 2.58 -8.01
CA ASN A 249 -14.85 3.56 -8.74
C ASN A 249 -15.65 2.91 -9.87
N LEU A 250 -15.08 2.00 -10.65
CA LEU A 250 -15.77 1.28 -11.72
C LEU A 250 -16.94 0.46 -11.18
N VAL A 251 -16.70 -0.31 -10.11
CA VAL A 251 -17.75 -1.05 -9.41
C VAL A 251 -18.82 -0.10 -8.88
N ALA A 252 -18.43 1.04 -8.32
CA ALA A 252 -19.38 2.02 -7.82
C ALA A 252 -20.18 2.71 -8.92
N MET A 253 -19.57 2.98 -10.08
CA MET A 253 -20.24 3.49 -11.27
C MET A 253 -21.30 2.50 -11.77
N GLU A 254 -20.92 1.23 -11.93
CA GLU A 254 -21.81 0.16 -12.39
C GLU A 254 -22.95 -0.12 -11.40
N ARG A 255 -22.64 -0.25 -10.11
CA ARG A 255 -23.63 -0.66 -9.09
C ARG A 255 -24.47 0.48 -8.55
N PHE A 256 -23.90 1.68 -8.46
CA PHE A 256 -24.50 2.79 -7.72
C PHE A 256 -24.64 4.07 -8.56
N GLY A 257 -24.21 4.08 -9.83
CA GLY A 257 -24.13 5.30 -10.62
C GLY A 257 -23.02 6.26 -10.13
N GLY A 258 -22.02 5.73 -9.43
CA GLY A 258 -20.77 6.39 -9.07
C GLY A 258 -20.48 6.47 -7.57
N LEU A 259 -19.22 6.72 -7.22
CA LEU A 259 -18.78 6.86 -5.82
C LEU A 259 -19.58 7.92 -5.05
N LYS A 260 -19.97 9.02 -5.70
CA LYS A 260 -20.81 10.05 -5.08
C LYS A 260 -22.15 9.49 -4.60
N ASN A 261 -22.75 8.58 -5.36
CA ASN A 261 -24.02 7.96 -5.02
C ASN A 261 -23.84 6.86 -3.96
N MET A 262 -22.77 6.06 -4.08
CA MET A 262 -22.39 5.05 -3.09
C MET A 262 -22.15 5.67 -1.70
N LEU A 263 -21.53 6.85 -1.67
CA LEU A 263 -21.13 7.56 -0.45
C LEU A 263 -22.06 8.74 -0.13
N LYS A 264 -23.27 8.77 -0.69
CA LYS A 264 -24.24 9.86 -0.50
C LYS A 264 -24.41 10.14 0.99
N LEU A 265 -24.19 11.40 1.35
CA LEU A 265 -24.19 11.87 2.72
C LEU A 265 -25.15 13.06 2.87
N PRO A 266 -25.99 13.10 3.92
CA PRO A 266 -26.81 14.26 4.18
C PRO A 266 -25.90 15.32 4.81
N ARG A 267 -25.57 16.38 4.06
CA ARG A 267 -24.73 17.51 4.52
C ARG A 267 -25.20 18.10 5.86
N GLU A 268 -26.48 17.94 6.17
CA GLU A 268 -27.17 18.50 7.33
C GLU A 268 -26.94 17.72 8.64
N LYS A 269 -26.39 16.48 8.60
CA LYS A 269 -26.24 15.62 9.79
C LYS A 269 -24.81 15.41 10.30
N LEU A 270 -23.81 16.08 9.73
CA LEU A 270 -22.42 15.95 10.18
C LEU A 270 -22.14 16.95 11.32
N SER A 271 -21.51 16.47 12.39
CA SER A 271 -21.00 17.34 13.46
C SER A 271 -19.96 18.31 12.91
N SER A 272 -19.76 19.44 13.60
CA SER A 272 -18.74 20.44 13.27
C SER A 272 -17.35 19.83 13.12
N ASP A 273 -17.05 18.81 13.93
CA ASP A 273 -15.70 18.26 14.07
C ASP A 273 -15.35 17.31 12.92
N ILE A 274 -16.36 16.67 12.31
CA ILE A 274 -16.19 15.72 11.22
C ILE A 274 -16.26 16.42 9.85
N ARG A 275 -16.87 17.61 9.80
CA ARG A 275 -17.09 18.36 8.55
C ARG A 275 -15.78 18.65 7.77
N PRO A 276 -14.65 19.03 8.39
CA PRO A 276 -13.39 19.25 7.67
C PRO A 276 -12.87 17.96 7.03
N MET A 277 -12.89 16.84 7.76
CA MET A 277 -12.47 15.52 7.25
C MET A 277 -13.34 15.09 6.07
N PHE A 278 -14.63 15.37 6.15
CA PHE A 278 -15.58 15.12 5.06
C PHE A 278 -15.27 15.96 3.82
N VAL A 279 -14.99 17.25 3.97
CA VAL A 279 -14.64 18.13 2.84
C VAL A 279 -13.36 17.67 2.16
N ALA A 280 -12.34 17.29 2.94
CA ALA A 280 -11.13 16.67 2.42
C ALA A 280 -11.44 15.38 1.64
N GLY A 281 -12.29 14.52 2.21
CA GLY A 281 -12.74 13.31 1.53
C GLY A 281 -13.49 13.53 0.23
N GLN A 282 -14.32 14.58 0.13
CA GLN A 282 -14.98 14.93 -1.13
C GLN A 282 -13.98 15.44 -2.18
N SER A 283 -12.93 16.15 -1.76
CA SER A 283 -11.85 16.56 -2.67
C SER A 283 -11.11 15.33 -3.21
N HIS A 284 -10.77 14.39 -2.33
CA HIS A 284 -10.16 13.11 -2.67
C HIS A 284 -10.99 12.29 -3.68
N LEU A 285 -12.31 12.24 -3.53
CA LEU A 285 -13.17 11.55 -4.49
C LEU A 285 -13.14 12.17 -5.90
N LYS A 286 -12.95 13.50 -6.00
CA LYS A 286 -12.76 14.15 -7.31
C LYS A 286 -11.44 13.72 -7.94
N THR A 287 -10.38 13.61 -7.14
CA THR A 287 -9.09 13.07 -7.58
C THR A 287 -9.25 11.63 -8.07
N VAL A 288 -10.00 10.77 -7.36
CA VAL A 288 -10.27 9.38 -7.78
C VAL A 288 -11.03 9.32 -9.11
N ALA A 289 -12.03 10.19 -9.33
CA ALA A 289 -12.77 10.23 -10.59
C ALA A 289 -11.90 10.65 -11.79
N VAL A 290 -10.89 11.48 -11.54
CA VAL A 290 -9.86 11.83 -12.52
C VAL A 290 -8.89 10.66 -12.74
N LEU A 291 -8.68 9.85 -11.71
CA LEU A 291 -7.81 8.68 -11.72
C LEU A 291 -8.47 7.41 -12.32
N THR A 292 -9.61 7.51 -12.98
CA THR A 292 -10.30 6.34 -13.57
C THR A 292 -10.32 6.31 -15.10
N SER A 293 -9.40 7.04 -15.73
CA SER A 293 -9.13 6.87 -17.16
C SER A 293 -8.51 5.49 -17.44
N PRO A 294 -8.81 4.82 -18.57
CA PRO A 294 -8.16 3.57 -18.98
C PRO A 294 -6.62 3.61 -18.97
N ALA A 295 -6.04 4.81 -19.10
CA ALA A 295 -4.59 5.04 -18.98
C ALA A 295 -4.00 4.64 -17.60
N LEU A 296 -4.83 4.54 -16.55
CA LEU A 296 -4.40 4.14 -15.20
C LEU A 296 -4.41 2.63 -14.94
N LEU A 297 -4.55 1.80 -15.97
CA LEU A 297 -4.33 0.36 -15.85
C LEU A 297 -2.97 -0.07 -16.44
N ASP A 298 -2.24 0.85 -17.07
CA ASP A 298 -0.90 0.60 -17.61
C ASP A 298 0.20 0.97 -16.59
N ALA A 299 0.90 -0.03 -16.04
CA ALA A 299 1.73 0.12 -14.83
C ALA A 299 2.83 1.22 -14.91
N PRO A 300 3.62 1.36 -16.00
CA PRO A 300 4.59 2.45 -16.13
C PRO A 300 3.94 3.83 -16.26
N SER A 301 2.75 3.92 -16.86
CA SER A 301 2.02 5.18 -16.99
C SER A 301 1.17 5.51 -15.77
N ILE A 302 0.81 4.55 -14.90
CA ILE A 302 0.09 4.81 -13.64
C ILE A 302 0.88 5.75 -12.74
N THR A 303 2.17 5.47 -12.52
CA THR A 303 3.01 6.32 -11.66
C THR A 303 3.05 7.74 -12.22
N GLU A 304 3.32 7.91 -13.51
CA GLU A 304 3.33 9.22 -14.18
C GLU A 304 1.96 9.90 -14.22
N THR A 305 0.88 9.13 -14.35
CA THR A 305 -0.49 9.65 -14.36
C THR A 305 -0.90 10.11 -12.97
N ILE A 306 -0.55 9.37 -11.92
CA ILE A 306 -0.70 9.81 -10.53
C ILE A 306 0.15 11.06 -10.29
N LYS A 307 1.41 11.12 -10.79
CA LYS A 307 2.25 12.34 -10.72
C LYS A 307 1.55 13.55 -11.33
N ARG A 308 0.97 13.40 -12.51
CA ARG A 308 0.26 14.49 -13.21
C ARG A 308 -1.03 14.89 -12.50
N ALA A 309 -1.84 13.91 -12.06
CA ALA A 309 -3.10 14.16 -11.38
C ALA A 309 -2.91 14.90 -10.05
N LEU A 310 -1.86 14.56 -9.29
CA LEU A 310 -1.55 15.23 -8.03
C LEU A 310 -0.97 16.65 -8.23
N LYS A 311 -0.21 16.89 -9.32
CA LYS A 311 0.35 18.22 -9.63
C LYS A 311 -0.67 19.23 -10.17
N ALA A 312 -1.77 18.79 -10.77
CA ALA A 312 -2.76 19.66 -11.42
C ALA A 312 -4.21 19.18 -11.29
N PRO A 313 -4.79 19.19 -10.07
CA PRO A 313 -6.15 18.66 -9.83
C PRO A 313 -7.27 19.39 -10.60
N ALA A 314 -7.01 20.61 -11.12
CA ALA A 314 -8.00 21.42 -11.83
C ALA A 314 -8.02 21.20 -13.36
N GLY A 315 -6.99 20.58 -13.95
CA GLY A 315 -6.79 20.54 -15.41
C GLY A 315 -7.45 19.37 -16.16
N LEU A 316 -7.94 18.35 -15.46
CA LEU A 316 -8.42 17.10 -16.06
C LEU A 316 -9.94 17.05 -16.29
N ASN A 317 -10.65 18.16 -16.08
CA ASN A 317 -12.11 18.24 -16.13
C ASN A 317 -12.75 18.13 -17.54
N ASN A 318 -12.00 17.89 -18.62
CA ASN A 318 -12.54 18.00 -19.99
C ASN A 318 -12.12 16.93 -21.00
N GLN A 319 -11.51 15.82 -20.59
CA GLN A 319 -11.38 14.67 -21.49
C GLN A 319 -12.51 13.69 -21.18
N SER A 320 -13.48 13.67 -22.10
CA SER A 320 -14.68 12.85 -22.13
C SER A 320 -14.48 11.44 -21.56
N LEU A 321 -15.09 11.21 -20.39
CA LEU A 321 -15.45 9.88 -19.92
C LEU A 321 -16.63 9.40 -20.80
N VAL A 322 -16.31 8.65 -21.86
CA VAL A 322 -17.23 7.71 -22.50
C VAL A 322 -17.00 6.35 -21.87
#